data_AF-D1KC09-F1
#
_entry.id   AF-D1KC09-F1
#
_cell.length_a   1.000
_cell.length_b   1.000
_cell.length_c   1.000
_cell.angle_alpha   90.00
_cell.angle_beta   90.00
_cell.angle_gamma   90.00
#
_symmetry.space_group_name_H-M   'P 1'
#
loop_
_entity.id
_entity.type
_entity.pdbx_description
1 polymer ?
#
loop_
_entity_poly.entity_id
_entity_poly.type
_entity_poly.pdbx_seq_one_letter_code
_entity_poly.pdbx_strand_id
1 'polypeptide(L)' 'MDFSVIIPARYASSRLPAKLLQDIHGKPLIQHTFENAVNSGASRVIIATDDQRIESIATEFGASTCMTG' A
#
# COMPACT_ATOMS: atom_id res chain seq x y z
N MET A 1 9.81 17.33 11.36
CA MET A 1 8.36 17.48 11.61
C MET A 1 7.83 16.07 11.75
N ASP A 2 7.10 15.74 12.82
CA ASP A 2 6.57 14.40 13.03
C ASP A 2 5.23 14.28 12.29
N PHE A 3 5.11 13.31 11.37
CA PHE A 3 3.89 13.10 10.61
C PHE A 3 3.70 11.62 10.25
N SER A 4 2.44 11.26 10.00
CA SER A 4 2.04 9.92 9.57
C SER A 4 1.41 9.96 8.18
N VAL A 5 1.58 8.89 7.41
CA VAL A 5 0.97 8.69 6.10
C VAL A 5 0.01 7.52 6.17
N ILE A 6 -1.20 7.70 5.63
CA ILE A 6 -2.13 6.63 5.37
C ILE A 6 -2.26 6.49 3.85
N ILE A 7 -2.11 5.28 3.34
CA ILE A 7 -2.23 4.93 1.92
C ILE A 7 -3.55 4.16 1.74
N PRO A 8 -4.62 4.80 1.24
CA PRO A 8 -5.86 4.11 0.93
C PRO A 8 -5.65 3.19 -0.27
N ALA A 9 -5.95 1.90 -0.09
CA ALA A 9 -5.71 0.87 -1.07
C ALA A 9 -6.99 0.05 -1.28
N ARG A 10 -7.63 0.23 -2.44
CA ARG A 10 -8.81 -0.55 -2.85
C ARG A 10 -8.45 -1.45 -4.02
N TYR A 11 -8.98 -2.66 -4.03
CA TYR A 11 -8.77 -3.61 -5.11
C TYR A 11 -9.47 -3.18 -6.41
N ALA A 12 -10.69 -2.65 -6.28
CA ALA A 12 -11.51 -2.25 -7.41
C ALA A 12 -10.91 -1.03 -8.13
N SER A 13 -10.59 -1.20 -9.42
CA SER A 13 -10.13 -0.14 -10.31
C SER A 13 -10.71 -0.37 -11.70
N SER A 14 -11.45 0.61 -12.20
CA SER A 14 -12.22 0.49 -13.45
C SER A 14 -11.37 0.56 -14.71
N ARG A 15 -10.34 1.41 -14.72
CA ARG A 15 -9.44 1.61 -15.88
C ARG A 15 -8.27 0.63 -15.92
N LEU A 16 -7.88 0.10 -14.77
CA LEU A 16 -6.75 -0.84 -14.66
C LEU A 16 -7.05 -1.84 -13.55
N PRO A 17 -7.57 -3.04 -13.88
CA PRO A 17 -7.96 -4.05 -12.89
C PRO A 17 -6.79 -4.45 -11.98
N ALA A 18 -7.08 -4.61 -10.68
CA ALA A 18 -6.11 -4.99 -9.66
C ALA A 18 -4.83 -4.13 -9.65
N LYS A 19 -4.94 -2.85 -10.04
CA LYS A 19 -3.83 -1.91 -10.27
C LYS A 19 -2.71 -2.00 -9.23
N LEU A 20 -3.09 -2.05 -7.96
CA LEU A 20 -2.16 -2.01 -6.83
C LEU A 20 -1.28 -3.27 -6.71
N LEU A 21 -1.74 -4.40 -7.25
CA LEU A 21 -1.04 -5.68 -7.22
C LEU A 21 -0.24 -5.95 -8.51
N GLN A 22 -0.37 -5.08 -9.52
CA GLN A 22 0.38 -5.22 -10.77
C GLN A 22 1.87 -5.05 -10.50
N ASP A 23 2.67 -5.94 -11.10
CA ASP A 23 4.12 -5.87 -11.03
C ASP A 23 4.65 -4.66 -11.81
N ILE A 24 5.54 -3.91 -11.17
CA ILE A 24 6.31 -2.82 -11.76
C ILE A 24 7.76 -3.08 -11.39
N HIS A 25 8.52 -3.65 -12.33
CA HIS A 25 9.94 -3.96 -12.16
C HIS A 25 10.24 -4.86 -10.95
N GLY A 26 9.45 -5.92 -10.74
CA GLY A 26 9.67 -6.91 -9.68
C GLY A 26 9.08 -6.54 -8.32
N LYS A 27 8.27 -5.47 -8.24
CA LYS A 27 7.53 -5.07 -7.04
C LYS A 27 6.09 -4.67 -7.41
N PRO A 28 5.09 -5.03 -6.60
CA PRO A 28 3.74 -4.54 -6.81
C PRO A 28 3.66 -3.01 -6.68
N LEU A 29 2.80 -2.36 -7.46
CA LEU A 29 2.64 -0.89 -7.43
C LEU A 29 2.46 -0.31 -6.02
N ILE A 30 1.72 -1.00 -5.14
CA ILE A 30 1.49 -0.54 -3.76
C ILE A 30 2.79 -0.47 -2.95
N GLN A 31 3.76 -1.36 -3.21
CA GLN A 31 5.06 -1.36 -2.54
C GLN A 31 5.86 -0.10 -2.91
N HIS A 32 5.88 0.29 -4.19
CA HIS A 32 6.52 1.55 -4.61
C HIS A 32 5.93 2.77 -3.88
N THR A 33 4.61 2.78 -3.69
CA THR A 33 3.93 3.88 -2.96
C THR A 33 4.32 3.89 -1.48
N PHE A 34 4.38 2.71 -0.86
CA PHE A 34 4.81 2.55 0.53
C PHE A 34 6.26 3.00 0.74
N GLU A 35 7.19 2.53 -0.09
CA GLU A 35 8.61 2.90 -0.02
C GLU A 35 8.81 4.42 -0.18
N ASN A 36 8.08 5.05 -1.10
CA ASN A 36 8.10 6.51 -1.26
C ASN A 36 7.57 7.24 -0.01
N ALA A 37 6.51 6.73 0.62
CA ALA A 37 5.98 7.30 1.85
C ALA A 37 6.99 7.19 3.01
N VAL A 38 7.71 6.06 3.12
CA VAL A 38 8.80 5.90 4.09
C VAL A 38 9.93 6.89 3.80
N ASN A 39 10.36 6.99 2.54
CA ASN A 39 11.43 7.89 2.12
C ASN A 39 11.09 9.39 2.27
N SER A 40 9.80 9.73 2.40
CA SER A 40 9.37 11.10 2.71
C SER A 40 9.74 11.56 4.13
N GLY A 41 10.20 10.64 4.99
CA GLY A 41 10.50 10.90 6.40
C GLY A 41 9.29 10.77 7.32
N ALA A 42 8.23 10.08 6.88
CA ALA A 42 7.07 9.80 7.71
C ALA A 42 7.45 8.89 8.88
N SER A 43 7.08 9.28 10.10
CA SER A 43 7.32 8.47 11.31
C SER A 43 6.49 7.20 11.33
N ARG A 44 5.37 7.18 10.60
CA ARG A 44 4.49 6.01 10.45
C ARG A 44 3.85 6.01 9.07
N VAL A 45 3.80 4.83 8.46
CA VAL A 45 3.11 4.60 7.19
C VAL A 45 2.17 3.42 7.35
N ILE A 46 0.88 3.59 7.05
CA ILE A 46 -0.14 2.55 7.15
C ILE A 46 -0.85 2.40 5.80
N ILE A 47 -1.01 1.17 5.32
CA ILE A 47 -1.88 0.86 4.19
C ILE A 47 -3.27 0.53 4.73
N ALA A 48 -4.27 1.32 4.37
CA ALA A 48 -5.67 1.09 4.76
C ALA A 48 -6.42 0.42 3.60
N THR A 49 -6.91 -0.80 3.80
CA THR A 49 -7.53 -1.59 2.73
C THR A 49 -8.71 -2.42 3.21
N ASP A 50 -9.70 -2.61 2.35
CA ASP A 50 -10.85 -3.50 2.52
C ASP A 50 -10.63 -4.88 1.88
N ASP A 51 -9.48 -5.11 1.24
CA ASP A 51 -9.21 -6.32 0.47
C ASP A 51 -8.06 -7.15 1.05
N GLN A 52 -8.38 -8.38 1.42
CA GLN A 52 -7.42 -9.33 2.01
C GLN A 52 -6.19 -9.57 1.14
N ARG A 53 -6.31 -9.52 -0.20
CA ARG A 53 -5.17 -9.75 -1.10
C ARG A 53 -4.18 -8.61 -1.04
N ILE A 54 -4.66 -7.38 -0.90
CA ILE A 54 -3.81 -6.20 -0.69
C ILE A 54 -3.12 -6.30 0.66
N GLU A 55 -3.84 -6.69 1.71
CA GLU A 55 -3.24 -6.89 3.04
C GLU A 55 -2.12 -7.92 3.01
N SER A 56 -2.38 -9.13 2.46
CA SER A 56 -1.40 -10.20 2.38
C SER A 56 -0.10 -9.72 1.71
N ILE A 57 -0.20 -9.15 0.52
CA ILE A 57 0.98 -8.65 -0.21
C ILE A 57 1.67 -7.52 0.54
N ALA A 58 0.92 -6.61 1.16
CA ALA A 58 1.48 -5.52 1.96
C ALA A 58 2.30 -6.02 3.16
N THR A 59 1.80 -7.06 3.84
CA THR A 59 2.52 -7.65 4.97
C THR A 59 3.79 -8.40 4.53
N GLU A 60 3.83 -8.98 3.33
CA GLU A 60 5.01 -9.66 2.79
C GLU A 60 6.22 -8.73 2.63
N PHE A 61 5.99 -7.46 2.26
CA PHE A 61 7.06 -6.45 2.20
C PHE A 61 7.19 -5.61 3.49
N GLY A 62 6.56 -6.04 4.58
CA GLY A 62 6.74 -5.45 5.92
C GLY A 62 5.97 -4.16 6.17
N ALA A 63 4.96 -3.82 5.36
CA ALA A 63 4.13 -2.66 5.63
C ALA A 63 3.14 -2.90 6.77
N SER A 64 2.90 -1.86 7.57
CA SER A 64 1.78 -1.85 8.51
C SER A 64 0.47 -1.70 7.74
N THR A 65 -0.48 -2.59 8.02
CA THR A 65 -1.80 -2.58 7.39
C THR A 65 -2.89 -2.25 8.40
N CYS A 66 -4.02 -1.76 7.91
CA CYS A 66 -5.25 -1.60 8.66
C CYS A 66 -6.41 -2.04 7.77
N MET A 67 -7.11 -3.11 8.20
CA MET A 67 -8.32 -3.55 7.51
C MET A 67 -9.45 -2.54 7.74
N THR A 68 -10.06 -2.08 6.65
CA THR A 68 -11.22 -1.18 6.65
C THR A 68 -12.46 -1.95 6.22
N GLY A 69 -13.60 -1.69 6.86
CA GLY A 69 -14.88 -2.31 6.52
C GLY A 69 -15.55 -1.73 5.28
#